data_AF-A0A452XPQ2-F1
#
_entry.id   AF-A0A452XPQ2-F1
#
_cell.length_a   1.000
_cell.length_b   1.000
_cell.length_c   1.000
_cell.angle_alpha   90.00
_cell.angle_beta   90.00
_cell.angle_gamma   90.00
#
_symmetry.space_group_name_H-M   'P 1'
#
loop_
_entity.id
_entity.type
_entity.pdbx_description
1 polymer ?
#
loop_
_entity_poly.entity_id
_entity_poly.type
_entity_poly.pdbx_seq_one_letter_code
_entity_poly.pdbx_strand_id
1 'polypeptide(L)'
;AAWKLAPSRDGVEDAIYHDGQFYSVSYTGVVEAWQRDTESGTFTSTAVTPKLIVKQGGWPCHRKYLAAGPGGRLMVVLKYAQVTKDLHSRDGWTCTFKVHVLGDDGQWKETMDIGDVALFVGVNTSLCVPTMGCPGIMAGCIYFTNDELGVAKLRRTKDLSSRSYKSCDDEPVNSDIRALGVYSLKDGMVKKMEALQQQYRIFSAPPVWITPSVP
;
A
#
# COMPACT_ATOMS: atom_id res chain seq x y z
N ALA A 1 6.75 -29.85 2.31
CA ALA A 1 7.56 -28.61 2.39
C ALA A 1 7.42 -28.01 3.78
N ALA A 2 8.50 -27.53 4.39
CA ALA A 2 8.46 -26.86 5.69
C ALA A 2 8.52 -25.33 5.49
N TRP A 3 7.64 -24.59 6.16
CA TRP A 3 7.70 -23.13 6.18
C TRP A 3 8.94 -22.67 6.95
N LYS A 4 9.65 -21.66 6.43
CA LYS A 4 10.83 -21.07 7.07
C LYS A 4 10.62 -19.57 7.21
N LEU A 5 11.04 -19.00 8.34
CA LEU A 5 11.10 -17.55 8.54
C LEU A 5 12.45 -17.04 8.02
N ALA A 6 12.42 -15.99 7.21
CA ALA A 6 13.61 -15.31 6.76
C ALA A 6 13.86 -14.06 7.64
N PRO A 7 15.06 -13.88 8.21
CA PRO A 7 15.34 -12.74 9.06
C PRO A 7 15.39 -11.45 8.22
N SER A 8 14.74 -10.40 8.72
CA SER A 8 14.87 -9.04 8.19
C SER A 8 15.31 -8.13 9.33
N ARG A 9 16.44 -7.42 9.18
CA ARG A 9 17.02 -6.59 10.25
C ARG A 9 16.15 -5.39 10.59
N ASP A 10 15.59 -4.76 9.56
CA ASP A 10 14.81 -3.53 9.66
C ASP A 10 13.31 -3.76 9.59
N GLY A 11 12.87 -5.02 9.44
CA GLY A 11 11.50 -5.43 9.18
C GLY A 11 11.02 -5.05 7.77
N VAL A 12 10.06 -5.81 7.26
CA VAL A 12 9.47 -5.62 5.93
C VAL A 12 8.13 -4.89 6.05
N GLU A 13 7.97 -3.83 5.26
CA GLU A 13 6.72 -3.05 5.20
C GLU A 13 5.85 -3.47 4.01
N ASP A 14 6.49 -3.86 2.90
CA ASP A 14 5.84 -4.43 1.72
C ASP A 14 6.82 -5.30 0.91
N ALA A 15 6.29 -6.28 0.16
CA ALA A 15 7.08 -7.18 -0.66
C ALA A 15 6.34 -7.61 -1.93
N ILE A 16 7.09 -7.74 -3.02
CA ILE A 16 6.59 -8.15 -4.33
C ILE A 16 7.45 -9.26 -4.93
N TYR A 17 6.88 -9.98 -5.89
CA TYR A 17 7.60 -10.90 -6.76
C TYR A 17 7.62 -10.34 -8.17
N HIS A 18 8.80 -10.19 -8.76
CA HIS A 18 8.97 -9.66 -10.10
C HIS A 18 10.17 -10.33 -10.78
N ASP A 19 10.02 -10.71 -12.05
CA ASP A 19 11.08 -11.28 -12.88
C ASP A 19 11.90 -12.39 -12.20
N GLY A 20 11.21 -13.34 -11.55
CA GLY A 20 11.87 -14.48 -10.92
C GLY A 20 12.34 -14.24 -9.48
N GLN A 21 12.26 -13.00 -8.99
CA GLN A 21 12.95 -12.54 -7.79
C GLN A 21 11.98 -11.85 -6.82
N PHE A 22 12.10 -12.13 -5.52
CA PHE A 22 11.39 -11.39 -4.48
C PHE A 22 12.16 -10.11 -4.13
N TYR A 23 11.40 -9.02 -3.98
CA TYR A 23 11.88 -7.74 -3.50
C TYR A 23 11.04 -7.28 -2.31
N SER A 24 11.65 -6.57 -1.38
CA SER A 24 10.94 -5.96 -0.26
C SER A 24 11.41 -4.54 -0.01
N VAL A 25 10.52 -3.70 0.51
CA VAL A 25 10.89 -2.42 1.11
C VAL A 25 10.80 -2.53 2.64
N SER A 26 11.86 -2.09 3.32
CA SER A 26 11.91 -2.10 4.77
C SER A 26 11.21 -0.89 5.40
N TYR A 27 10.95 -0.93 6.71
CA TYR A 27 10.43 0.22 7.46
C TYR A 27 11.33 1.45 7.37
N THR A 28 12.63 1.25 7.18
CA THR A 28 13.62 2.32 7.03
C THR A 28 13.72 2.85 5.59
N GLY A 29 13.04 2.23 4.62
CA GLY A 29 13.02 2.64 3.22
C GLY A 29 14.15 2.04 2.37
N VAL A 30 14.75 0.93 2.80
CA VAL A 30 15.73 0.18 1.99
C VAL A 30 14.98 -0.83 1.14
N VAL A 31 15.27 -0.89 -0.17
CA VAL A 31 14.77 -1.98 -1.02
C VAL A 31 15.81 -3.09 -1.10
N GLU A 32 15.37 -4.31 -0.81
CA GLU A 32 16.21 -5.50 -0.76
C GLU A 32 15.72 -6.56 -1.74
N ALA A 33 16.66 -7.28 -2.37
CA ALA A 33 16.38 -8.48 -3.16
C ALA A 33 16.70 -9.73 -2.35
N TRP A 34 15.84 -10.74 -2.42
CA TRP A 34 15.88 -11.95 -1.59
C TRP A 34 16.40 -13.18 -2.31
N GLN A 35 17.60 -13.62 -2.01
CA GLN A 35 18.17 -14.82 -2.63
C GLN A 35 17.97 -16.04 -1.74
N ARG A 36 17.78 -17.19 -2.38
CA ARG A 36 17.78 -18.48 -1.69
C ARG A 36 19.15 -19.09 -1.81
N ASP A 37 19.78 -19.32 -0.67
CA ASP A 37 21.02 -20.09 -0.60
C ASP A 37 20.74 -21.54 -1.01
N THR A 38 21.48 -22.04 -2.00
CA THR A 38 21.22 -23.36 -2.61
C THR A 38 21.59 -24.52 -1.70
N GLU A 39 22.55 -24.32 -0.79
CA GLU A 39 23.06 -25.38 0.09
C GLU A 39 22.21 -25.52 1.36
N SER A 40 22.02 -24.43 2.10
CA SER A 40 21.24 -24.40 3.34
C SER A 40 19.73 -24.26 3.10
N GLY A 41 19.33 -23.82 1.90
CA GLY A 41 17.94 -23.50 1.58
C GLY A 41 17.38 -22.37 2.45
N THR A 42 18.23 -21.50 2.99
CA THR A 42 17.86 -20.30 3.74
C THR A 42 17.67 -19.13 2.78
N PHE A 43 16.88 -18.14 3.20
CA PHE A 43 16.70 -16.91 2.44
C PHE A 43 17.48 -15.79 3.11
N THR A 44 18.24 -15.06 2.30
CA THR A 44 18.97 -13.87 2.71
C THR A 44 18.55 -12.71 1.81
N SER A 45 18.59 -11.49 2.34
CA SER A 45 18.30 -10.28 1.58
C SER A 45 19.56 -9.42 1.42
N THR A 46 19.66 -8.70 0.31
CA THR A 46 20.72 -7.71 0.07
C THR A 46 20.09 -6.43 -0.44
N ALA A 47 20.53 -5.29 0.10
CA ALA A 47 20.09 -3.98 -0.37
C ALA A 47 20.49 -3.78 -1.84
N VAL A 48 19.52 -3.45 -2.69
CA VAL A 48 19.73 -3.21 -4.13
C VAL A 48 19.58 -1.73 -4.50
N THR A 49 19.21 -0.89 -3.53
CA THR A 49 19.07 0.57 -3.72
C THR A 49 19.71 1.30 -2.53
N PRO A 50 20.06 2.59 -2.69
CA PRO A 50 20.29 3.44 -1.54
C PRO A 50 19.00 3.53 -0.69
N LYS A 51 19.17 3.88 0.58
CA LYS A 51 18.05 4.11 1.50
C LYS A 51 17.21 5.28 1.00
N LEU A 52 15.90 5.06 0.84
CA LEU A 52 14.96 6.12 0.52
C LEU A 52 14.84 7.08 1.71
N ILE A 53 15.25 8.33 1.50
CA ILE A 53 15.13 9.37 2.53
C ILE A 53 13.72 9.95 2.48
N VAL A 54 12.87 9.49 3.40
CA VAL A 54 11.54 10.07 3.60
C VAL A 54 11.71 11.41 4.31
N LYS A 55 11.50 12.52 3.58
CA LYS A 55 11.50 13.86 4.18
C LYS A 55 10.41 13.93 5.25
N GLN A 56 10.79 14.22 6.49
CA GLN A 56 9.84 14.53 7.55
C GLN A 56 9.29 15.94 7.31
N GLY A 57 8.24 16.03 6.50
CA GLY A 57 7.50 17.26 6.27
C GLY A 57 6.09 17.11 6.82
N GLY A 58 5.81 17.72 7.96
CA GLY A 58 4.47 17.83 8.57
C GLY A 58 3.95 16.55 9.22
N TRP A 59 3.86 15.44 8.48
CA TRP A 59 3.11 14.24 8.90
C TRP A 59 3.89 12.93 8.74
N PRO A 60 3.66 11.93 9.60
CA PRO A 60 4.31 10.63 9.49
C PRO A 60 3.88 9.92 8.20
N CYS A 61 4.85 9.29 7.53
CA CYS A 61 4.57 8.33 6.48
C CYS A 61 3.85 7.13 7.09
N HIS A 62 2.62 6.85 6.65
CA HIS A 62 1.79 5.80 7.23
C HIS A 62 2.18 4.43 6.67
N ARG A 63 2.49 4.39 5.37
CA ARG A 63 2.85 3.15 4.69
C ARG A 63 3.73 3.36 3.48
N LYS A 64 4.65 2.43 3.23
CA LYS A 64 5.44 2.31 2.01
C LYS A 64 4.98 1.08 1.23
N TYR A 65 4.79 1.25 -0.06
CA TYR A 65 4.49 0.18 -1.00
C TYR A 65 5.58 0.08 -2.04
N LEU A 66 5.93 -1.13 -2.43
CA LEU A 66 6.92 -1.39 -3.48
C LEU A 66 6.20 -1.86 -4.74
N ALA A 67 6.51 -1.28 -5.90
CA ALA A 67 5.98 -1.76 -7.17
C ALA A 67 7.12 -1.87 -8.19
N ALA A 68 7.05 -2.90 -9.03
CA ALA A 68 7.94 -3.06 -10.17
C ALA A 68 7.14 -2.81 -11.46
N GLY A 69 7.56 -1.80 -12.23
CA GLY A 69 6.97 -1.48 -13.52
C GLY A 69 7.66 -2.21 -14.68
N PRO A 70 7.26 -1.91 -15.93
CA PRO A 70 7.89 -2.48 -17.12
C PRO A 70 9.41 -2.30 -17.11
N GLY A 71 10.13 -3.34 -17.51
CA GLY A 71 11.59 -3.35 -17.56
C GLY A 71 12.29 -3.38 -16.20
N GLY A 72 11.63 -3.89 -15.14
CA GLY A 72 12.23 -3.98 -13.80
C GLY A 72 12.30 -2.65 -13.04
N ARG A 73 11.63 -1.61 -13.53
CA ARG A 73 11.69 -0.27 -12.94
C ARG A 73 11.02 -0.24 -11.56
N LEU A 74 11.83 -0.15 -10.50
CA LEU A 74 11.36 -0.14 -9.12
C LEU A 74 10.81 1.24 -8.72
N MET A 75 9.69 1.21 -7.99
CA MET A 75 8.97 2.38 -7.52
C MET A 75 8.53 2.17 -6.07
N VAL A 76 8.75 3.17 -5.22
CA VAL A 76 8.22 3.19 -3.85
C VAL A 76 7.12 4.24 -3.75
N VAL A 77 5.93 3.80 -3.32
CA VAL A 77 4.79 4.68 -3.05
C VAL A 77 4.71 4.93 -1.56
N LEU A 78 4.80 6.20 -1.16
CA LEU A 78 4.61 6.65 0.21
C LEU A 78 3.18 7.13 0.37
N LYS A 79 2.47 6.56 1.34
CA LYS A 79 1.11 6.97 1.70
C LYS A 79 1.13 7.79 2.98
N TYR A 80 0.49 8.95 2.93
CA TYR A 80 0.26 9.82 4.07
C TYR A 80 -1.25 9.98 4.24
N ALA A 81 -1.78 9.59 5.39
CA ALA A 81 -3.19 9.73 5.72
C ALA A 81 -3.38 10.77 6.84
N GLN A 82 -4.47 11.53 6.79
CA GLN A 82 -4.84 12.47 7.84
C GLN A 82 -6.31 12.29 8.17
N VAL A 83 -6.62 12.28 9.48
CA VAL A 83 -7.98 12.43 9.99
C VAL A 83 -8.11 13.85 10.51
N THR A 84 -8.83 14.70 9.78
CA THR A 84 -9.22 16.03 10.28
C THR A 84 -10.48 15.86 11.12
N LYS A 85 -10.35 16.00 12.44
CA LYS A 85 -11.48 16.01 13.37
C LYS A 85 -12.06 17.42 13.43
N ASP A 86 -13.15 17.65 12.73
CA ASP A 86 -13.92 18.88 12.86
C ASP A 86 -15.07 18.63 13.84
N LEU A 87 -15.19 19.48 14.87
CA LEU A 87 -16.19 19.33 15.93
C LEU A 87 -17.65 19.37 15.43
N HIS A 88 -17.90 19.81 14.19
CA HIS A 88 -19.24 20.04 13.62
C HIS A 88 -19.47 19.36 12.25
N SER A 89 -18.49 18.61 11.73
CA SER A 89 -18.62 17.90 10.45
C SER A 89 -18.17 16.45 10.61
N ARG A 90 -18.63 15.53 9.74
CA ARG A 90 -18.06 14.17 9.70
C ARG A 90 -16.56 14.31 9.49
N ASP A 91 -15.75 13.75 10.39
CA ASP A 91 -14.29 13.68 10.28
C ASP A 91 -13.83 13.62 8.81
N GLY A 92 -13.24 14.72 8.33
CA GLY A 92 -12.60 14.75 7.02
C GLY A 92 -11.42 13.78 7.03
N TRP A 93 -11.24 13.03 5.95
CA TRP A 93 -10.07 12.18 5.78
C TRP A 93 -9.42 12.51 4.46
N THR A 94 -8.14 12.84 4.50
CA THR A 94 -7.33 13.11 3.31
C THR A 94 -6.22 12.09 3.21
N CYS A 95 -5.98 11.62 1.99
CA CYS A 95 -4.86 10.75 1.68
C CYS A 95 -4.04 11.40 0.58
N THR A 96 -2.75 11.53 0.83
CA THR A 96 -1.80 12.03 -0.16
C THR A 96 -0.74 10.97 -0.40
N PHE A 97 -0.25 10.94 -1.63
CA PHE A 97 0.72 9.94 -2.06
C PHE A 97 1.90 10.63 -2.72
N LYS A 98 3.08 10.06 -2.50
CA LYS A 98 4.30 10.44 -3.21
C LYS A 98 4.92 9.19 -3.81
N VAL A 99 5.37 9.28 -5.06
CA VAL A 99 6.04 8.16 -5.74
C VAL A 99 7.50 8.53 -5.92
N HIS A 100 8.37 7.59 -5.55
CA HIS A 100 9.80 7.67 -5.82
C HIS A 100 10.16 6.57 -6.82
N VAL A 101 10.74 6.95 -7.94
CA VAL A 101 11.24 6.02 -8.97
C VAL A 101 12.76 5.90 -8.78
N LEU A 102 13.27 4.67 -8.90
CA LEU A 102 14.72 4.44 -8.95
C LEU A 102 15.22 4.84 -10.34
N GLY A 103 16.11 5.84 -10.39
CA GLY A 103 16.74 6.27 -11.65
C GLY A 103 17.90 5.37 -12.06
N ASP A 104 18.35 5.52 -13.31
CA ASP A 104 19.50 4.79 -13.85
C ASP A 104 20.83 5.14 -13.14
N ASP A 105 20.88 6.28 -12.46
CA ASP A 105 21.95 6.69 -11.56
C ASP A 105 21.91 5.97 -10.19
N GLY A 106 20.97 5.06 -10.01
CA GLY A 106 20.75 4.32 -8.78
C GLY A 106 20.18 5.18 -7.65
N GLN A 107 19.66 6.38 -7.93
CA GLN A 107 19.12 7.28 -6.91
C GLN A 107 17.59 7.35 -6.95
N TRP A 108 16.97 7.52 -5.79
CA TRP A 108 15.53 7.73 -5.68
C TRP A 108 15.15 9.16 -6.09
N LYS A 109 14.19 9.28 -7.00
CA LYS A 109 13.65 10.56 -7.47
C LYS A 109 12.15 10.62 -7.25
N GLU A 110 11.69 11.58 -6.45
CA GLU A 110 10.26 11.88 -6.33
C GLU A 110 9.73 12.34 -7.70
N THR A 111 8.61 11.78 -8.15
CA THR A 111 7.98 12.16 -9.41
C THR A 111 6.45 12.09 -9.32
N MET A 112 5.80 12.93 -10.12
CA MET A 112 4.35 12.85 -10.39
C MET A 112 4.06 12.18 -11.72
N ASP A 113 5.09 11.96 -12.55
CA ASP A 113 4.98 11.27 -13.83
C ASP A 113 5.63 9.89 -13.72
N ILE A 114 4.78 8.86 -13.86
CA ILE A 114 5.17 7.46 -13.86
C ILE A 114 5.00 6.82 -15.25
N GLY A 115 4.66 7.62 -16.27
CA GLY A 115 4.35 7.17 -17.62
C GLY A 115 2.99 6.49 -17.74
N ASP A 116 2.85 5.61 -18.73
CA ASP A 116 1.58 4.95 -19.11
C ASP A 116 1.19 3.78 -18.20
N VAL A 117 1.41 3.92 -16.90
CA VAL A 117 1.10 2.91 -15.89
C VAL A 117 0.24 3.48 -14.77
N ALA A 118 -0.48 2.60 -14.09
CA ALA A 118 -1.17 2.87 -12.85
C ALA A 118 -0.61 2.00 -11.73
N LEU A 119 -0.68 2.50 -10.50
CA LEU A 119 -0.23 1.78 -9.32
C LEU A 119 -1.44 1.34 -8.50
N PHE A 120 -1.42 0.12 -7.99
CA PHE A 120 -2.44 -0.42 -7.12
C PHE A 120 -1.78 -0.75 -5.79
N VAL A 121 -2.31 -0.23 -4.69
CA VAL A 121 -1.72 -0.38 -3.35
C VAL A 121 -2.77 -0.73 -2.31
N GLY A 122 -2.37 -1.44 -1.26
CA GLY A 122 -3.28 -1.88 -0.20
C GLY A 122 -2.65 -2.93 0.71
N VAL A 123 -3.42 -3.44 1.67
CA VAL A 123 -2.97 -4.48 2.61
C VAL A 123 -2.37 -5.71 1.93
N ASN A 124 -2.93 -6.12 0.80
CA ASN A 124 -2.70 -7.45 0.25
C ASN A 124 -1.48 -7.50 -0.67
N THR A 125 -1.44 -6.61 -1.65
CA THR A 125 -0.36 -6.56 -2.64
C THR A 125 -0.31 -5.17 -3.27
N SER A 126 0.87 -4.85 -3.76
CA SER A 126 1.21 -3.67 -4.51
C SER A 126 1.60 -4.06 -5.93
N LEU A 127 1.03 -3.38 -6.91
CA LEU A 127 1.16 -3.74 -8.32
C LEU A 127 1.39 -2.50 -9.17
N CYS A 128 2.15 -2.66 -10.25
CA CYS A 128 2.19 -1.72 -11.35
C CYS A 128 1.52 -2.36 -12.57
N VAL A 129 0.56 -1.64 -13.16
CA VAL A 129 -0.24 -2.14 -14.27
C VAL A 129 -0.08 -1.20 -15.46
N PRO A 130 0.39 -1.68 -16.62
CA PRO A 130 0.32 -0.92 -17.87
C PRO A 130 -1.12 -0.53 -18.17
N THR A 131 -1.36 0.71 -18.53
CA THR A 131 -2.71 1.20 -18.83
C THR A 131 -3.12 0.93 -20.27
N MET A 132 -2.14 0.71 -21.15
CA MET A 132 -2.36 0.30 -22.54
C MET A 132 -3.13 -1.03 -22.58
N GLY A 133 -4.32 -1.00 -23.17
CA GLY A 133 -5.18 -2.18 -23.28
C GLY A 133 -6.09 -2.45 -22.06
N CYS A 134 -6.08 -1.58 -21.04
CA CYS A 134 -6.96 -1.70 -19.87
C CYS A 134 -7.97 -0.54 -19.82
N PRO A 135 -9.09 -0.62 -20.59
CA PRO A 135 -10.11 0.43 -20.56
C PRO A 135 -10.68 0.59 -19.15
N GLY A 136 -10.55 1.80 -18.59
CA GLY A 136 -11.01 2.14 -17.23
C GLY A 136 -9.88 2.34 -16.20
N ILE A 137 -8.64 1.98 -16.54
CA ILE A 137 -7.46 2.29 -15.72
C ILE A 137 -6.78 3.54 -16.29
N MET A 138 -6.55 4.54 -15.43
CA MET A 138 -5.94 5.82 -15.83
C MET A 138 -4.44 5.82 -15.54
N ALA A 139 -3.64 6.23 -16.51
CA ALA A 139 -2.21 6.44 -16.33
C ALA A 139 -1.94 7.53 -15.27
N GLY A 140 -0.82 7.43 -14.56
CA GLY A 140 -0.45 8.40 -13.54
C GLY A 140 -1.37 8.42 -12.31
N CYS A 141 -2.13 7.35 -12.09
CA CYS A 141 -3.04 7.22 -10.95
C CYS A 141 -2.62 6.12 -9.98
N ILE A 142 -2.92 6.32 -8.70
CA ILE A 142 -2.76 5.33 -7.63
C ILE A 142 -4.14 4.90 -7.16
N TYR A 143 -4.48 3.65 -7.39
CA TYR A 143 -5.67 3.00 -6.87
C TYR A 143 -5.32 2.39 -5.53
N PHE A 144 -5.98 2.80 -4.46
CA PHE A 144 -5.61 2.39 -3.12
C PHE A 144 -6.78 1.77 -2.38
N THR A 145 -6.48 0.79 -1.53
CA THR A 145 -7.41 0.22 -0.56
C THR A 145 -7.04 0.59 0.89
N ASN A 146 -7.81 0.12 1.86
CA ASN A 146 -7.51 0.29 3.28
C ASN A 146 -6.21 -0.44 3.65
N ASP A 147 -5.46 0.14 4.59
CA ASP A 147 -4.20 -0.40 5.12
C ASP A 147 -4.43 -1.22 6.40
N GLU A 148 -5.61 -1.10 7.01
CA GLU A 148 -5.93 -1.71 8.30
C GLU A 148 -6.76 -2.99 8.17
N LEU A 149 -6.16 -4.12 8.57
CA LEU A 149 -6.86 -5.39 8.82
C LEU A 149 -7.66 -5.39 10.14
N GLY A 150 -7.40 -4.43 11.03
CA GLY A 150 -7.80 -4.47 12.44
C GLY A 150 -9.29 -4.26 12.71
N VAL A 151 -10.02 -3.58 11.83
CA VAL A 151 -11.43 -3.21 12.11
C VAL A 151 -12.41 -4.34 11.75
N ALA A 152 -12.02 -5.27 10.87
CA ALA A 152 -12.84 -6.42 10.52
C ALA A 152 -13.03 -7.41 11.69
N LYS A 153 -12.07 -7.47 12.63
CA LYS A 153 -12.13 -8.39 13.79
C LYS A 153 -13.01 -7.90 14.94
N LEU A 154 -13.31 -6.60 15.07
CA LEU A 154 -14.10 -6.10 16.20
C LEU A 154 -15.62 -6.16 16.01
N ARG A 155 -16.10 -6.48 14.80
CA ARG A 155 -17.54 -6.56 14.51
C ARG A 155 -18.21 -7.82 15.05
N ARG A 156 -17.50 -8.95 15.15
CA ARG A 156 -18.09 -10.21 15.61
C ARG A 156 -18.07 -10.44 17.12
N THR A 157 -17.22 -9.73 17.85
CA THR A 157 -17.09 -9.91 19.31
C THR A 157 -17.95 -8.94 20.13
N LYS A 158 -18.39 -7.81 19.56
CA LYS A 158 -19.24 -6.85 20.29
C LYS A 158 -20.70 -7.29 20.45
N ASP A 159 -21.21 -8.18 19.59
CA ASP A 159 -22.61 -8.65 19.66
C ASP A 159 -22.88 -9.76 20.70
N LEU A 160 -21.84 -10.36 21.31
CA LEU A 160 -22.01 -11.49 22.24
C LEU A 160 -21.43 -11.28 23.64
N SER A 161 -20.73 -10.17 23.93
CA SER A 161 -20.11 -9.94 25.25
C SER A 161 -20.34 -8.54 25.82
N SER A 162 -21.56 -8.01 25.71
CA SER A 162 -21.92 -6.71 26.29
C SER A 162 -21.99 -6.76 27.82
N ARG A 163 -20.84 -6.78 28.51
CA ARG A 163 -20.71 -6.34 29.91
C ARG A 163 -19.25 -6.20 30.38
N SER A 164 -18.49 -5.28 29.79
CA SER A 164 -17.31 -4.73 30.47
C SER A 164 -16.88 -3.38 29.86
N TYR A 165 -16.83 -2.37 30.74
CA TYR A 165 -16.24 -1.03 30.62
C TYR A 165 -16.29 -0.29 29.27
N LYS A 166 -17.24 0.65 29.17
CA LYS A 166 -17.15 1.78 28.24
C LYS A 166 -15.98 2.67 28.65
N SER A 167 -14.91 2.66 27.86
CA SER A 167 -13.98 3.79 27.79
C SER A 167 -14.58 4.87 26.89
N CYS A 168 -14.43 6.13 27.26
CA CYS A 168 -15.06 7.30 26.62
C CYS A 168 -14.45 7.66 25.26
N ASP A 169 -13.48 6.90 24.75
CA ASP A 169 -12.75 7.21 23.51
C ASP A 169 -13.02 6.22 22.36
N ASP A 170 -13.83 5.17 22.58
CA ASP A 170 -14.16 4.16 21.57
C ASP A 170 -15.43 4.53 20.76
N GLU A 171 -15.42 5.70 20.12
CA GLU A 171 -16.33 5.91 18.99
C GLU A 171 -15.82 5.07 17.80
N PRO A 172 -16.69 4.32 17.10
CA PRO A 172 -16.27 3.51 15.98
C PRO A 172 -15.72 4.45 14.92
N VAL A 173 -14.39 4.49 14.79
CA VAL A 173 -13.72 5.09 13.64
C VAL A 173 -14.45 4.52 12.43
N ASN A 174 -15.18 5.37 11.73
CA ASN A 174 -15.99 5.03 10.57
C ASN A 174 -15.01 4.66 9.43
N SER A 175 -14.32 3.53 9.57
CA SER A 175 -13.21 3.07 8.73
C SER A 175 -13.72 2.58 7.38
N ASP A 176 -15.02 2.25 7.31
CA ASP A 176 -15.61 1.60 6.15
C ASP A 176 -15.82 2.49 4.93
N ILE A 177 -15.97 3.81 5.09
CA ILE A 177 -16.28 4.73 3.97
C ILE A 177 -14.99 5.34 3.38
N ARG A 178 -13.83 5.01 3.96
CA ARG A 178 -12.53 5.67 3.70
C ARG A 178 -11.51 4.74 3.03
N ALA A 179 -11.97 3.56 2.63
CA ALA A 179 -11.16 2.38 2.33
C ALA A 179 -10.80 2.17 0.85
N LEU A 180 -11.28 2.99 -0.08
CA LEU A 180 -11.06 2.78 -1.51
C LEU A 180 -11.14 4.09 -2.29
N GLY A 181 -10.14 4.35 -3.12
CA GLY A 181 -10.14 5.53 -3.99
C GLY A 181 -9.04 5.49 -5.04
N VAL A 182 -9.06 6.53 -5.87
CA VAL A 182 -8.07 6.78 -6.92
C VAL A 182 -7.43 8.13 -6.64
N TYR A 183 -6.11 8.17 -6.56
CA TYR A 183 -5.33 9.39 -6.41
C TYR A 183 -4.67 9.74 -7.76
N SER A 184 -4.96 10.94 -8.29
CA SER A 184 -4.27 11.47 -9.47
C SER A 184 -2.96 12.10 -9.05
N LEU A 185 -1.82 11.61 -9.55
CA LEU A 185 -0.51 12.19 -9.25
C LEU A 185 -0.36 13.61 -9.82
N LYS A 186 -0.96 13.86 -10.98
CA LYS A 186 -0.91 15.15 -11.66
C LYS A 186 -1.70 16.22 -10.93
N ASP A 187 -2.90 15.87 -10.47
CA ASP A 187 -3.82 16.84 -9.85
C ASP A 187 -3.64 16.89 -8.33
N GLY A 188 -2.99 15.88 -7.74
CA GLY A 188 -2.85 15.74 -6.29
C GLY A 188 -4.17 15.44 -5.57
N MET A 189 -5.19 14.98 -6.29
CA MET A 189 -6.57 14.84 -5.80
C MET A 189 -6.97 13.38 -5.64
N VAL A 190 -7.73 13.11 -4.57
CA VAL A 190 -8.41 11.83 -4.34
C VAL A 190 -9.81 11.87 -4.95
N LYS A 191 -10.13 10.90 -5.82
CA LYS A 191 -11.48 10.58 -6.26
C LYS A 191 -11.97 9.33 -5.53
N LYS A 192 -13.13 9.42 -4.89
CA LYS A 192 -13.78 8.27 -4.25
C LYS A 192 -14.41 7.37 -5.31
N MET A 193 -14.26 6.06 -5.16
CA MET A 193 -14.96 5.09 -6.00
C MET A 193 -16.30 4.72 -5.37
N GLU A 194 -17.27 5.64 -5.42
CA GLU A 194 -18.53 5.52 -4.67
C GLU A 194 -19.33 4.26 -5.00
N ALA A 195 -19.36 3.83 -6.26
CA ALA A 195 -20.02 2.61 -6.70
C ALA A 195 -19.48 1.35 -6.00
N LEU A 196 -18.16 1.30 -5.75
CA LEU A 196 -17.51 0.19 -5.07
C LEU A 196 -17.58 0.34 -3.54
N GLN A 197 -17.65 1.56 -3.02
CA GLN A 197 -17.81 1.81 -1.58
C GLN A 197 -19.16 1.29 -1.05
N GLN A 198 -20.24 1.35 -1.84
CA GLN A 198 -21.53 0.79 -1.45
C GLN A 198 -21.47 -0.74 -1.30
N GLN A 199 -20.74 -1.42 -2.20
CA GLN A 199 -20.53 -2.87 -2.13
C GLN A 199 -19.61 -3.24 -0.95
N TYR A 200 -18.57 -2.46 -0.69
CA TYR A 200 -17.65 -2.70 0.43
C TYR A 200 -18.34 -2.70 1.79
N ARG A 201 -19.35 -1.84 2.02
CA ARG A 201 -20.13 -1.85 3.27
C ARG A 201 -20.85 -3.17 3.54
N ILE A 202 -21.07 -3.99 2.51
CA ILE A 202 -21.77 -5.27 2.60
C ILE A 202 -20.80 -6.41 2.94
N PHE A 203 -19.49 -6.26 2.64
CA PHE A 203 -18.49 -7.32 2.80
C PHE A 203 -17.49 -7.01 3.92
N SER A 204 -17.20 -8.00 4.76
CA SER A 204 -16.31 -7.83 5.93
C SER A 204 -14.82 -8.06 5.63
N ALA A 205 -14.45 -8.39 4.38
CA ALA A 205 -13.08 -8.66 3.99
C ALA A 205 -12.48 -7.45 3.25
N PRO A 206 -11.19 -7.12 3.47
CA PRO A 206 -10.53 -6.04 2.75
C PRO A 206 -10.44 -6.36 1.24
N PRO A 207 -10.64 -5.38 0.36
CA PRO A 207 -10.52 -5.60 -1.08
C PRO A 207 -9.09 -6.01 -1.45
N VAL A 208 -9.00 -6.97 -2.37
CA VAL A 208 -7.75 -7.46 -2.96
C VAL A 208 -7.64 -6.92 -4.38
N TRP A 209 -6.42 -6.57 -4.80
CA TRP A 209 -6.13 -6.29 -6.20
C TRP A 209 -5.73 -7.58 -6.90
N ILE A 210 -6.35 -7.87 -8.04
CA ILE A 210 -6.03 -9.02 -8.88
C ILE A 210 -5.89 -8.51 -10.30
N THR A 211 -4.76 -8.79 -10.94
CA THR A 211 -4.63 -8.69 -12.39
C THR A 211 -4.97 -10.05 -12.99
N PRO A 212 -5.89 -10.13 -13.98
CA PRO A 212 -6.11 -11.38 -14.68
C PRO A 212 -4.82 -11.77 -15.41
N SER A 213 -4.47 -13.05 -15.35
CA SER A 213 -3.41 -13.60 -16.20
C SER A 213 -3.84 -13.45 -17.65
N VAL A 214 -3.03 -12.79 -18.48
CA VAL A 214 -3.24 -12.80 -19.92
C VAL A 214 -2.96 -14.23 -20.40
N PRO A 215 -3.83 -14.84 -21.23
CA PRO A 215 -3.58 -16.15 -21.84
C PRO A 215 -2.30 -16.18 -22.67
#